data_AF-A0A8I0L966-F1
#
_entry.id   AF-A0A8I0L966-F1
#
_cell.length_a   1.000
_cell.length_b   1.000
_cell.length_c   1.000
_cell.angle_alpha   90.00
_cell.angle_beta   90.00
_cell.angle_gamma   90.00
#
_symmetry.space_group_name_H-M   'P 1'
#
loop_
_entity.id
_entity.type
_entity.pdbx_description
1 polymer ?
#
loop_
_entity_poly.entity_id
_entity_poly.type
_entity_poly.pdbx_seq_one_letter_code
_entity_poly.pdbx_strand_id
1 'polypeptide(L)'
;DGTLYFSSTGHPGMGGLDIFRAITDSLTGRWRIENMQSPVNSQGDDFGMTFEPGAPNRGFFSSNRGDARGWDHIYSFEFPEVHHVLR
;
A
#
# COMPACT_ATOMS: atom_id res chain seq x y z
N ASP A 1 -8.52 -11.45 -5.15
CA ASP A 1 -7.51 -12.24 -4.40
C ASP A 1 -7.82 -12.32 -2.90
N GLY A 2 -8.71 -11.49 -2.36
CA GLY A 2 -9.08 -11.52 -0.93
C GLY A 2 -8.10 -10.78 -0.02
N THR A 3 -7.15 -10.05 -0.61
CA THR A 3 -6.21 -9.20 0.11
C THR A 3 -6.95 -7.99 0.69
N LEU A 4 -6.77 -7.73 1.98
CA LEU A 4 -7.30 -6.54 2.64
C LEU A 4 -6.18 -5.50 2.78
N TYR A 5 -6.42 -4.30 2.25
CA TYR A 5 -5.54 -3.16 2.46
C TYR A 5 -6.15 -2.24 3.52
N PHE A 6 -5.36 -1.83 4.50
CA PHE A 6 -5.81 -0.99 5.60
C PHE A 6 -4.66 -0.17 6.17
N SER A 7 -4.98 0.97 6.78
CA SER A 7 -3.98 1.81 7.45
C SER A 7 -3.99 1.60 8.97
N SER A 8 -2.83 1.60 9.62
CA SER A 8 -2.73 1.38 11.08
C SER A 8 -1.45 1.95 11.68
N THR A 9 -1.52 2.34 12.97
CA THR A 9 -0.36 2.64 13.83
C THR A 9 -0.05 1.50 14.81
N GLY A 10 -0.79 0.39 14.73
CA GLY A 10 -0.70 -0.75 15.64
C GLY A 10 0.37 -1.79 15.30
N HIS A 11 1.14 -1.57 14.24
CA HIS A 11 2.18 -2.48 13.74
C HIS A 11 3.48 -1.71 13.48
N PRO A 12 4.65 -2.38 13.45
CA PRO A 12 5.90 -1.74 13.05
C PRO A 12 5.77 -1.10 11.66
N GLY A 13 6.05 0.21 11.62
CA GLY A 13 5.86 1.06 10.45
C GLY A 13 7.02 2.04 10.21
N MET A 14 6.78 3.02 9.34
CA MET A 14 7.76 3.97 8.81
C MET A 14 7.50 5.41 9.29
N GLY A 15 6.26 5.75 9.62
CA GLY A 15 5.84 7.09 10.02
C GLY A 15 4.66 7.07 11.00
N GLY A 16 3.62 7.82 10.66
CA GLY A 16 2.34 7.82 11.37
C GLY A 16 1.50 6.60 10.99
N LEU A 17 0.31 6.83 10.42
CA LEU A 17 -0.45 5.74 9.81
C LEU A 17 0.29 5.18 8.60
N ASP A 18 0.40 3.87 8.51
CA ASP A 18 0.98 3.17 7.36
C ASP A 18 -0.04 2.25 6.71
N ILE A 19 0.03 2.09 5.39
CA ILE A 19 -0.75 1.11 4.64
C ILE A 19 -0.12 -0.28 4.81
N PHE A 20 -0.92 -1.24 5.26
CA PHE A 20 -0.61 -2.65 5.36
C PHE A 20 -1.47 -3.45 4.40
N ARG A 21 -0.96 -4.60 3.96
CA ARG A 21 -1.77 -5.67 3.35
C ARG A 21 -1.89 -6.84 4.30
N ALA A 22 -3.11 -7.34 4.45
CA ALA A 22 -3.39 -8.59 5.12
C ALA A 22 -3.78 -9.64 4.08
N ILE A 23 -3.04 -10.75 4.08
CA ILE A 23 -3.25 -11.89 3.19
C ILE A 23 -3.61 -13.08 4.07
N THR A 24 -4.67 -13.81 3.71
CA THR A 24 -4.99 -15.07 4.38
C THR A 24 -4.07 -16.19 3.90
N ASP A 25 -3.46 -16.89 4.83
CA ASP A 25 -2.79 -18.15 4.56
C ASP A 25 -3.85 -19.21 4.23
N SER A 26 -3.79 -19.77 3.02
CA SER A 26 -4.82 -20.69 2.52
C SER A 26 -4.88 -22.03 3.26
N LEU A 27 -3.80 -22.42 3.94
CA LEU A 27 -3.71 -23.69 4.66
C LEU A 27 -4.20 -23.57 6.11
N THR A 28 -3.87 -22.46 6.77
CA THR A 28 -4.11 -22.24 8.20
C THR A 28 -5.26 -21.27 8.47
N GLY A 29 -5.71 -20.51 7.47
CA GLY A 29 -6.70 -19.45 7.60
C GLY A 29 -6.23 -18.24 8.41
N ARG A 30 -4.95 -18.20 8.81
CA ARG A 30 -4.38 -17.10 9.58
C ARG A 30 -4.06 -15.92 8.69
N TRP A 31 -4.22 -14.71 9.21
CA TRP A 31 -3.81 -13.49 8.52
C TRP A 31 -2.31 -13.26 8.67
N ARG A 32 -1.64 -13.00 7.55
CA ARG A 32 -0.28 -12.45 7.52
C ARG A 32 -0.38 -10.98 7.16
N ILE A 33 0.12 -10.12 8.05
CA ILE A 33 0.10 -8.65 7.90
C ILE A 33 1.48 -8.19 7.46
N GLU A 34 1.53 -7.41 6.39
CA GLU A 34 2.77 -6.89 5.82
C GLU A 34 2.64 -5.39 5.59
N ASN A 35 3.61 -4.61 6.06
CA ASN A 35 3.73 -3.19 5.75
C ASN A 35 4.11 -3.03 4.27
N MET A 36 3.46 -2.12 3.55
CA MET A 36 3.67 -1.94 2.10
C MET A 36 5.00 -1.26 1.75
N GLN A 37 5.76 -0.77 2.75
CA GLN A 37 7.06 -0.13 2.63
C GLN A 37 7.08 1.06 1.67
N SER A 38 8.24 1.70 1.52
CA SER A 38 8.44 2.70 0.46
C SER A 38 8.39 2.04 -0.92
N PRO A 39 7.83 2.69 -1.96
CA PRO A 39 7.34 4.09 -2.00
C PRO A 39 5.87 4.27 -1.60
N VAL A 40 5.16 3.21 -1.22
CA VAL A 40 3.74 3.29 -0.84
C VAL A 40 3.58 4.00 0.50
N ASN A 41 4.39 3.63 1.49
CA ASN A 41 4.49 4.29 2.80
C ASN A 41 5.66 5.27 2.85
N SER A 42 5.57 6.20 3.78
CA SER A 42 6.42 7.36 3.95
C SER A 42 6.65 7.66 5.44
N GLN A 43 7.24 8.82 5.75
CA GLN A 43 7.38 9.29 7.13
C GLN A 43 6.13 10.04 7.64
N GLY A 44 5.13 10.26 6.77
CA GLY A 44 3.87 10.92 7.12
C GLY A 44 2.78 9.91 7.53
N ASP A 45 1.53 10.32 7.35
CA ASP A 45 0.36 9.44 7.42
C ASP A 45 -0.06 9.02 6.00
N ASP A 46 -0.14 7.71 5.80
CA ASP A 46 -0.50 7.05 4.56
C ASP A 46 -1.81 6.28 4.75
N PHE A 47 -2.84 6.72 4.02
CA PHE A 47 -4.22 6.31 4.17
C PHE A 47 -4.72 5.57 2.93
N GLY A 48 -5.76 4.75 3.10
CA GLY A 48 -6.69 4.25 2.07
C GLY A 48 -6.12 4.02 0.67
N MET A 49 -5.88 2.76 0.31
CA MET A 49 -5.44 2.37 -1.04
C MET A 49 -6.60 1.81 -1.87
N THR A 50 -6.65 2.17 -3.15
CA THR A 50 -7.55 1.58 -4.14
C THR A 50 -6.78 1.24 -5.42
N PHE A 51 -7.27 0.21 -6.12
CA PHE A 51 -6.70 -0.27 -7.37
C PHE A 51 -7.61 0.12 -8.52
N GLU A 52 -7.02 0.38 -9.67
CA GLU A 52 -7.81 0.59 -10.88
C GLU A 52 -8.49 -0.71 -11.32
N PRO A 53 -9.78 -0.69 -11.70
CA PRO A 53 -10.47 -1.88 -12.18
C PRO A 53 -9.74 -2.55 -13.35
N GLY A 54 -9.37 -3.82 -13.19
CA GLY A 54 -8.67 -4.59 -14.22
C GLY A 54 -7.16 -4.35 -14.31
N ALA A 55 -6.59 -3.45 -13.51
CA ALA A 55 -5.16 -3.19 -13.47
C ALA A 55 -4.62 -3.33 -12.03
N PRO A 56 -4.19 -4.54 -11.63
CA PRO A 56 -3.80 -4.83 -10.23
C PRO A 56 -2.49 -4.15 -9.81
N ASN A 57 -1.77 -3.55 -10.76
CA ASN A 57 -0.47 -2.92 -10.56
C ASN A 57 -0.54 -1.40 -10.51
N ARG A 58 -1.73 -0.78 -10.61
CA ARG A 58 -1.87 0.68 -10.52
C ARG A 58 -3.11 1.09 -9.76
N GLY A 59 -3.10 2.32 -9.28
CA GLY A 59 -4.21 2.87 -8.52
C GLY A 59 -3.84 4.14 -7.78
N PHE A 60 -4.55 4.39 -6.68
CA PHE A 60 -4.41 5.61 -5.91
C PHE A 60 -4.39 5.32 -4.41
N PHE A 61 -3.81 6.23 -3.65
CA PHE A 61 -3.93 6.28 -2.20
C PHE A 61 -3.75 7.72 -1.72
N SER A 62 -4.17 8.03 -0.50
CA SER A 62 -4.03 9.39 0.07
C SER A 62 -2.94 9.46 1.12
N SER A 63 -2.24 10.59 1.19
CA SER A 63 -1.15 10.78 2.13
C SER A 63 -0.91 12.26 2.41
N ASN A 64 -0.53 12.61 3.63
CA ASN A 64 -0.07 13.96 3.96
C ASN A 64 1.44 14.16 3.73
N ARG A 65 2.12 13.18 3.11
CA ARG A 65 3.56 13.26 2.88
C ARG A 65 3.95 14.53 2.13
N GLY A 66 5.10 15.08 2.52
CA GLY A 66 5.66 16.26 1.88
C GLY A 66 4.86 17.55 2.08
N ASP A 67 3.73 17.53 2.79
CA ASP A 67 2.95 18.73 3.10
C ASP A 67 3.22 19.19 4.55
N ALA A 68 3.94 20.30 4.69
CA ALA A 68 4.26 20.89 5.99
C ALA A 68 3.03 21.39 6.78
N ARG A 69 1.86 21.52 6.12
CA ARG A 69 0.58 21.89 6.75
C ARG A 69 -0.23 20.67 7.16
N GLY A 70 0.18 19.46 6.77
CA GLY A 70 -0.50 18.20 7.10
C GLY A 70 -1.75 17.91 6.28
N TRP A 71 -1.88 18.49 5.08
CA TRP A 71 -3.03 18.26 4.21
C TRP A 71 -2.85 16.98 3.41
N ASP A 72 -3.92 16.21 3.28
CA ASP A 72 -3.90 14.98 2.50
C ASP A 72 -3.95 15.29 0.99
N HIS A 73 -3.09 14.60 0.25
CA HIS A 73 -3.06 14.61 -1.21
C HIS A 73 -3.33 13.21 -1.75
N ILE A 74 -3.88 13.13 -2.97
CA ILE A 74 -4.07 11.86 -3.67
C ILE A 74 -2.82 11.60 -4.52
N TYR A 75 -2.18 10.46 -4.28
CA TYR A 75 -1.05 9.96 -5.04
C TYR A 75 -1.51 8.81 -5.94
N SER A 76 -0.90 8.69 -7.11
CA SER A 76 -1.02 7.50 -7.96
C SER A 76 0.20 6.61 -7.81
N PHE A 77 0.03 5.32 -8.04
CA PHE A 77 1.13 4.37 -8.18
C PHE A 77 0.92 3.54 -9.44
N GLU A 78 2.04 3.09 -10.00
CA GLU A 78 2.07 2.14 -11.11
C GLU A 78 3.31 1.25 -10.96
N PHE A 79 3.12 -0.05 -10.99
CA PHE A 79 4.18 -1.05 -10.97
C PHE A 79 4.28 -1.68 -12.37
N PRO A 80 5.19 -1.21 -13.24
CA PRO A 80 5.24 -1.67 -14.63
C PRO A 80 5.54 -3.16 -14.71
N GLU A 81 4.84 -3.87 -15.62
CA GLU A 81 5.14 -5.27 -15.90
C GLU A 81 6.52 -5.38 -16.54
N VAL A 82 7.42 -6.17 -15.94
CA VAL A 82 8.74 -6.42 -16.50
C VAL A 82 8.65 -7.61 -17.46
N HIS A 83 8.60 -7.34 -18.76
CA HIS A 83 8.69 -8.39 -19.77
C HIS A 83 10.15 -8.79 -20.01
N HIS A 84 10.59 -9.87 -19.37
CA HIS A 84 11.86 -10.50 -19.71
C HIS A 84 11.71 -11.31 -21.00
N VAL A 85 12.32 -10.81 -22.09
CA VAL A 85 12.48 -11.59 -23.32
C VAL A 85 13.83 -12.29 -23.26
N LEU A 86 13.81 -13.62 -23.06
CA LEU A 86 15.00 -14.44 -23.26
C LEU A 86 15.31 -14.46 -24.76
N ARG A 87 16.52 -14.02 -25.12
CA ARG A 87 17.08 -14.22 -26.46
C ARG A 87 17.86 -15.52 -26.51
#